data_AF-A0A926VJL3-F1
#
_entry.id   AF-A0A926VJL3-F1
#
_cell.length_a   1.000
_cell.length_b   1.000
_cell.length_c   1.000
_cell.angle_alpha   90.00
_cell.angle_beta   90.00
_cell.angle_gamma   90.00
#
_symmetry.space_group_name_H-M   'P 1'
#
loop_
_entity.id
_entity.type
_entity.pdbx_description
1 polymer ?
#
loop_
_entity_poly.entity_id
_entity_poly.type
_entity_poly.pdbx_seq_one_letter_code
_entity_poly.pdbx_strand_id
1 'polypeptide(L)'
;MRSRVKLLSLTVWITVSLLIIGATLVVLGIFNAALRWDIFSPQVEAVLYGIFGASVALSAFGVAITFVLGIQEIVKAVASLRPSQERDASGAIAPEARRRTYAAYMAGLVAVLSALIGFLSLINYQIQVHRNKVFKRIASEQIQSLNSKFVQQIAPLKNPPRNKVPITLDDLVQNVNKLSFVERLTLYVPDPNDNSVIWSYTSWGNYDNKNGFARLIVSKDFEKAIAQALKGDSKLLNTLNNRTDFKWYYVVRNQQGKPLGVLRIDGNQRENFREYSLGSRS
;
A
#
# COMPACT_ATOMS: atom_id res chain seq x y z
N MET A 1 -34.62 -35.50 -21.28
CA MET A 1 -33.85 -35.62 -20.02
C MET A 1 -32.38 -35.21 -20.14
N ARG A 2 -31.60 -35.76 -21.09
CA ARG A 2 -30.16 -35.42 -21.29
C ARG A 2 -29.83 -33.92 -21.48
N SER A 3 -30.69 -33.13 -22.14
CA SER A 3 -30.46 -31.68 -22.33
C SER A 3 -30.69 -30.85 -21.07
N ARG A 4 -31.68 -31.22 -20.24
CA ARG A 4 -31.97 -30.56 -18.95
C ARG A 4 -30.85 -30.81 -17.92
N VAL A 5 -30.28 -32.01 -17.91
CA VAL A 5 -29.12 -32.35 -17.04
C VAL A 5 -27.86 -31.60 -17.48
N LYS A 6 -27.63 -31.44 -18.80
CA LYS A 6 -26.50 -30.64 -19.33
C LYS A 6 -26.63 -29.15 -18.97
N LEU A 7 -27.82 -28.56 -19.12
CA LEU A 7 -28.10 -27.17 -18.73
C LEU A 7 -27.91 -26.98 -17.22
N LEU A 8 -28.45 -27.87 -16.38
CA LEU A 8 -28.21 -27.83 -14.93
C LEU A 8 -26.73 -27.95 -14.57
N SER A 9 -25.98 -28.84 -15.21
CA SER A 9 -24.54 -28.98 -14.96
C SER A 9 -23.74 -27.74 -15.40
N LEU A 10 -24.16 -27.09 -16.48
CA LEU A 10 -23.56 -25.86 -16.98
C LEU A 10 -23.84 -24.69 -16.03
N THR A 11 -25.08 -24.56 -15.56
CA THR A 11 -25.46 -23.55 -14.57
C THR A 11 -24.65 -23.76 -13.29
N VAL A 12 -24.54 -24.99 -12.79
CA VAL A 12 -23.72 -25.30 -11.60
C VAL A 12 -22.25 -24.95 -11.81
N TRP A 13 -21.66 -25.31 -12.97
CA TRP A 13 -20.27 -24.95 -13.28
C TRP A 13 -20.05 -23.44 -13.39
N ILE A 14 -20.99 -22.71 -13.99
CA ILE A 14 -20.93 -21.25 -14.09
C ILE A 14 -21.06 -20.62 -12.70
N THR A 15 -21.99 -21.09 -11.87
CA THR A 15 -22.17 -20.58 -10.51
C THR A 15 -20.96 -20.87 -9.63
N VAL A 16 -20.38 -22.07 -9.72
CA VAL A 16 -19.15 -22.43 -8.99
C VAL A 16 -17.97 -21.59 -9.48
N SER A 17 -17.82 -21.38 -10.78
CA SER A 17 -16.76 -20.53 -11.34
C SER A 17 -16.91 -19.06 -10.91
N LEU A 18 -18.14 -18.52 -10.93
CA LEU A 18 -18.44 -17.19 -10.43
C LEU A 18 -18.17 -17.05 -8.92
N LEU A 19 -18.47 -18.09 -8.13
CA LEU A 19 -18.18 -18.13 -6.71
C LEU A 19 -16.68 -18.18 -6.43
N ILE A 20 -15.91 -18.96 -7.19
CA ILE A 20 -14.46 -19.05 -7.05
C ILE A 20 -13.80 -17.73 -7.46
N ILE A 21 -14.21 -17.15 -8.59
CA ILE A 21 -13.71 -15.84 -9.05
C ILE A 21 -14.08 -14.76 -8.03
N GLY A 22 -15.33 -14.75 -7.56
CA GLY A 22 -15.81 -13.85 -6.52
C GLY A 22 -15.00 -13.98 -5.24
N ALA A 23 -14.86 -15.19 -4.70
CA ALA A 23 -14.07 -15.45 -3.49
C ALA A 23 -12.60 -15.07 -3.67
N THR A 24 -12.01 -15.28 -4.86
CA THR A 24 -10.64 -14.87 -5.15
C THR A 24 -10.52 -13.35 -5.15
N LEU A 25 -11.43 -12.64 -5.83
CA LEU A 25 -11.48 -11.17 -5.88
C LEU A 25 -11.73 -10.54 -4.49
N VAL A 26 -12.49 -11.22 -3.65
CA VAL A 26 -12.74 -10.82 -2.26
C VAL A 26 -11.48 -10.97 -1.42
N VAL A 27 -10.82 -12.13 -1.51
CA VAL A 27 -9.56 -12.38 -0.82
C VAL A 27 -8.53 -11.35 -1.28
N LEU A 28 -8.47 -11.03 -2.57
CA LEU A 28 -7.64 -9.96 -3.13
C LEU A 28 -7.96 -8.59 -2.54
N GLY A 29 -9.24 -8.23 -2.39
CA GLY A 29 -9.67 -6.96 -1.78
C GLY A 29 -9.37 -6.87 -0.28
N ILE A 30 -9.61 -7.94 0.48
CA ILE A 30 -9.30 -8.04 1.91
C ILE A 30 -7.79 -7.97 2.12
N PHE A 31 -6.99 -8.69 1.31
CA PHE A 31 -5.53 -8.58 1.38
C PHE A 31 -5.03 -7.20 0.92
N ASN A 32 -5.71 -6.53 -0.02
CA ASN A 32 -5.40 -5.16 -0.39
C ASN A 32 -5.53 -4.21 0.81
N ALA A 33 -6.63 -4.28 1.54
CA ALA A 33 -6.85 -3.48 2.74
C ALA A 33 -5.94 -3.90 3.92
N ALA A 34 -5.82 -5.20 4.20
CA ALA A 34 -5.07 -5.72 5.35
C ALA A 34 -3.54 -5.59 5.20
N LEU A 35 -3.01 -5.73 3.98
CA LEU A 35 -1.58 -5.59 3.69
C LEU A 35 -1.20 -4.18 3.24
N ARG A 36 -2.15 -3.23 3.25
CA ARG A 36 -2.01 -1.88 2.68
C ARG A 36 -1.45 -1.92 1.25
N TRP A 37 -1.85 -2.93 0.48
CA TRP A 37 -1.54 -2.93 -0.94
C TRP A 37 -2.39 -1.87 -1.61
N ASP A 38 -1.78 -1.19 -2.56
CA ASP A 38 -2.43 -0.17 -3.36
C ASP A 38 -2.42 -0.72 -4.79
N ILE A 39 -3.26 -1.73 -5.03
CA ILE A 39 -3.39 -2.42 -6.34
C ILE A 39 -4.69 -1.99 -7.03
N PHE A 40 -5.76 -1.72 -6.29
CA PHE A 40 -7.06 -1.30 -6.86
C PHE A 40 -7.34 0.17 -6.56
N SER A 41 -8.01 0.89 -7.47
CA SER A 41 -8.47 2.25 -7.20
C SER A 41 -9.63 2.24 -6.20
N PRO A 42 -9.93 3.36 -5.50
CA PRO A 42 -11.03 3.40 -4.51
C PRO A 42 -12.39 3.01 -5.09
N GLN A 43 -12.62 3.33 -6.38
CA GLN A 43 -13.85 2.98 -7.10
C GLN A 43 -13.93 1.48 -7.40
N VAL A 44 -12.82 0.85 -7.78
CA VAL A 44 -12.75 -0.59 -8.00
C VAL A 44 -12.85 -1.35 -6.69
N GLU A 45 -12.29 -0.82 -5.61
CA GLU A 45 -12.42 -1.39 -4.27
C GLU A 45 -13.88 -1.43 -3.80
N ALA A 46 -14.65 -0.35 -4.00
CA ALA A 46 -16.08 -0.32 -3.70
C ALA A 46 -16.88 -1.36 -4.52
N VAL A 47 -16.55 -1.54 -5.81
CA VAL A 47 -17.17 -2.56 -6.67
C VAL A 47 -16.81 -3.97 -6.19
N LEU A 48 -15.56 -4.20 -5.78
CA LEU A 48 -15.11 -5.49 -5.24
C LEU A 48 -15.82 -5.82 -3.91
N TYR A 49 -16.03 -4.84 -3.03
CA TYR A 49 -16.85 -5.01 -1.83
C TYR A 49 -18.34 -5.25 -2.15
N GLY A 50 -18.87 -4.63 -3.21
CA GLY A 50 -20.22 -4.94 -3.70
C GLY A 50 -20.36 -6.38 -4.18
N ILE A 51 -19.40 -6.84 -4.99
CA ILE A 51 -19.32 -8.24 -5.48
C ILE A 51 -19.12 -9.21 -4.31
N PHE A 52 -18.38 -8.80 -3.27
CA PHE A 52 -18.24 -9.57 -2.02
C PHE A 52 -19.59 -9.78 -1.34
N GLY A 53 -20.31 -8.68 -1.05
CA GLY A 53 -21.61 -8.74 -0.39
C GLY A 53 -22.60 -9.62 -1.16
N ALA A 54 -22.62 -9.49 -2.49
CA ALA A 54 -23.45 -10.32 -3.36
C ALA A 54 -23.05 -11.80 -3.32
N SER A 55 -21.75 -12.12 -3.30
CA SER A 55 -21.25 -13.50 -3.25
C SER A 55 -21.50 -14.18 -1.90
N VAL A 56 -21.39 -13.44 -0.80
CA VAL A 56 -21.74 -13.92 0.55
C VAL A 56 -23.24 -14.16 0.65
N ALA A 57 -24.07 -13.24 0.15
CA ALA A 57 -25.51 -13.42 0.09
C ALA A 57 -25.91 -14.65 -0.75
N LEU A 58 -25.27 -14.84 -1.91
CA LEU A 58 -25.51 -16.01 -2.78
C LEU A 58 -25.08 -17.32 -2.11
N SER A 59 -23.96 -17.30 -1.37
CA SER A 59 -23.47 -18.46 -0.61
C SER A 59 -24.40 -18.81 0.55
N ALA A 60 -24.86 -17.82 1.31
CA ALA A 60 -25.82 -18.01 2.39
C ALA A 60 -27.16 -18.54 1.85
N PHE A 61 -27.63 -18.02 0.71
CA PHE A 61 -28.82 -18.51 0.03
C PHE A 61 -28.64 -19.96 -0.48
N GLY A 62 -27.47 -20.29 -1.04
CA GLY A 62 -27.13 -21.66 -1.46
C GLY A 62 -27.10 -22.65 -0.30
N VAL A 63 -26.50 -22.28 0.84
CA VAL A 63 -26.51 -23.10 2.07
C VAL A 63 -27.94 -23.30 2.58
N ALA A 64 -28.75 -22.23 2.60
CA ALA A 64 -30.15 -22.31 3.02
C ALA A 64 -30.98 -23.23 2.10
N ILE A 65 -30.81 -23.12 0.77
CA ILE A 65 -31.46 -24.03 -0.19
C ILE A 65 -31.01 -25.48 0.02
N THR A 66 -29.72 -25.71 0.27
CA THR A 66 -29.20 -27.07 0.51
C THR A 66 -29.76 -27.66 1.80
N PHE A 67 -30.00 -26.84 2.82
CA PHE A 67 -30.65 -27.24 4.07
C PHE A 67 -32.14 -27.57 3.84
N VAL A 68 -32.86 -26.74 3.08
CA VAL A 68 -34.28 -26.98 2.76
C VAL A 68 -34.46 -28.21 1.88
N LEU A 69 -33.64 -28.37 0.84
CA LEU A 69 -33.64 -29.56 -0.02
C LEU A 69 -33.22 -30.80 0.77
N GLY A 70 -32.20 -30.70 1.63
CA GLY A 70 -31.78 -31.79 2.51
C GLY A 70 -32.88 -32.24 3.47
N ILE A 71 -33.64 -31.30 4.06
CA ILE A 71 -34.80 -31.62 4.90
C ILE A 71 -35.91 -32.27 4.06
N GLN A 72 -36.15 -31.81 2.82
CA GLN A 72 -37.15 -32.43 1.93
C GLN A 72 -36.76 -33.85 1.51
N GLU A 73 -35.48 -34.11 1.24
CA GLU A 73 -34.95 -35.44 0.94
C GLU A 73 -35.07 -36.36 2.16
N ILE A 74 -34.77 -35.86 3.37
CA ILE A 74 -34.92 -36.61 4.62
C ILE A 74 -36.40 -36.88 4.92
N VAL A 75 -37.30 -35.93 4.71
CA VAL A 75 -38.75 -36.13 4.89
C VAL A 75 -39.30 -37.11 3.87
N LYS A 76 -38.82 -37.10 2.61
CA LYS A 76 -39.16 -38.13 1.61
C LYS A 76 -38.60 -39.50 1.99
N ALA A 77 -37.36 -39.58 2.48
CA ALA A 77 -36.73 -40.81 2.93
C ALA A 77 -37.45 -41.40 4.17
N VAL A 78 -37.86 -40.55 5.10
CA VAL A 78 -38.64 -40.92 6.28
C VAL A 78 -40.08 -41.30 5.90
N ALA A 79 -40.68 -40.62 4.92
CA ALA A 79 -41.98 -41.00 4.37
C ALA A 79 -41.93 -42.35 3.63
N SER A 80 -40.79 -42.70 3.02
CA SER A 80 -40.57 -44.02 2.41
C SER A 80 -40.21 -45.14 3.42
N LEU A 81 -40.02 -44.81 4.71
CA LEU A 81 -39.66 -45.76 5.77
C LEU A 81 -40.85 -46.23 6.62
N ARG A 82 -42.10 -46.01 6.19
CA ARG A 82 -43.26 -46.75 6.73
C ARG A 82 -43.36 -48.14 6.07
N PRO A 83 -43.77 -49.18 6.82
CA PRO A 83 -42.96 -50.39 6.96
C PRO A 83 -43.27 -51.44 5.91
N SER A 84 -42.25 -51.83 5.16
CA SER A 84 -42.14 -53.18 4.59
C SER A 84 -40.83 -53.77 5.10
N GLN A 85 -40.99 -54.60 6.11
CA GLN A 85 -40.00 -55.44 6.74
C GLN A 85 -39.39 -56.40 5.71
N GLU A 86 -38.05 -56.50 5.74
CA GLU A 86 -37.20 -57.68 5.47
C GLU A 86 -36.05 -57.47 4.46
N ARG A 87 -34.85 -57.80 4.96
CA ARG A 87 -33.62 -58.17 4.24
C ARG A 87 -32.92 -57.08 3.42
N ASP A 88 -31.95 -56.40 4.04
CA ASP A 88 -30.57 -56.92 3.95
C ASP A 88 -29.65 -56.17 4.92
N ALA A 89 -29.14 -56.92 5.88
CA ALA A 89 -27.96 -56.59 6.64
C ALA A 89 -26.76 -56.71 5.69
N SER A 90 -26.43 -55.61 5.01
CA SER A 90 -25.13 -55.42 4.38
C SER A 90 -24.59 -54.10 4.86
N GLY A 91 -23.57 -54.19 5.72
CA GLY A 91 -22.83 -53.05 6.22
C GLY A 91 -22.27 -52.24 5.07
N ALA A 92 -22.96 -51.16 4.71
CA ALA A 92 -22.38 -50.07 3.95
C ALA A 92 -21.47 -49.31 4.91
N ILE A 93 -20.26 -49.85 5.13
CA ILE A 93 -19.12 -49.01 5.52
C ILE A 93 -19.05 -47.97 4.42
N ALA A 94 -19.54 -46.76 4.73
CA ALA A 94 -19.39 -45.61 3.85
C ALA A 94 -17.92 -45.57 3.43
N PRO A 95 -17.60 -45.63 2.13
CA PRO A 95 -16.21 -45.71 1.73
C PRO A 95 -15.53 -44.48 2.32
N GLU A 96 -14.45 -44.68 3.07
CA GLU A 96 -13.52 -43.61 3.39
C GLU A 96 -13.05 -43.05 2.04
N ALA A 97 -13.78 -42.09 1.51
CA ALA A 97 -13.41 -41.32 0.35
C ALA A 97 -12.20 -40.46 0.77
N ARG A 98 -11.05 -41.13 0.78
CA ARG A 98 -9.73 -40.63 0.46
C ARG A 98 -9.38 -39.33 1.21
N ARG A 99 -9.20 -39.41 2.54
CA ARG A 99 -8.55 -38.37 3.35
C ARG A 99 -7.29 -37.80 2.67
N ARG A 100 -6.51 -38.65 1.99
CA ARG A 100 -5.32 -38.27 1.21
C ARG A 100 -5.64 -37.41 -0.03
N THR A 101 -6.74 -37.66 -0.72
CA THR A 101 -7.13 -36.85 -1.89
C THR A 101 -7.71 -35.52 -1.44
N TYR A 102 -8.49 -35.50 -0.35
CA TYR A 102 -8.90 -34.24 0.29
C TYR A 102 -7.68 -33.41 0.75
N ALA A 103 -6.70 -34.03 1.42
CA ALA A 103 -5.47 -33.37 1.81
C ALA A 103 -4.65 -32.87 0.61
N ALA A 104 -4.59 -33.63 -0.50
CA ALA A 104 -3.94 -33.21 -1.74
C ALA A 104 -4.66 -32.03 -2.39
N TYR A 105 -6.00 -32.02 -2.39
CA TYR A 105 -6.78 -30.87 -2.86
C TYR A 105 -6.57 -29.63 -1.98
N MET A 106 -6.56 -29.78 -0.66
CA MET A 106 -6.27 -28.67 0.26
C MET A 106 -4.84 -28.14 0.09
N ALA A 107 -3.85 -29.02 -0.07
CA ALA A 107 -2.47 -28.64 -0.35
C ALA A 107 -2.35 -27.92 -1.71
N GLY A 108 -3.04 -28.41 -2.74
CA GLY A 108 -3.13 -27.75 -4.03
C GLY A 108 -3.75 -26.36 -3.95
N LEU A 109 -4.82 -26.21 -3.17
CA LEU A 109 -5.50 -24.93 -2.94
C LEU A 109 -4.56 -23.95 -2.22
N VAL A 110 -3.86 -24.38 -1.17
CA VAL A 110 -2.85 -23.57 -0.47
C VAL A 110 -1.70 -23.17 -1.39
N ALA A 111 -1.22 -24.09 -2.24
CA ALA A 111 -0.16 -23.79 -3.20
C ALA A 111 -0.60 -22.73 -4.23
N VAL A 112 -1.82 -22.84 -4.76
CA VAL A 112 -2.39 -21.86 -5.69
C VAL A 112 -2.57 -20.50 -5.02
N LEU A 113 -3.09 -20.44 -3.79
CA LEU A 113 -3.23 -19.19 -3.04
C LEU A 113 -1.86 -18.56 -2.73
N SER A 114 -0.88 -19.38 -2.36
CA SER A 114 0.49 -18.90 -2.08
C SER A 114 1.16 -18.33 -3.33
N ALA A 115 0.99 -19.00 -4.48
CA ALA A 115 1.48 -18.51 -5.76
C ALA A 115 0.78 -17.19 -6.15
N LEU A 116 -0.52 -17.08 -5.93
CA LEU A 116 -1.28 -15.86 -6.19
C LEU A 116 -0.81 -14.70 -5.31
N ILE A 117 -0.64 -14.92 -4.00
CA ILE A 117 -0.11 -13.92 -3.05
C ILE A 117 1.29 -13.47 -3.47
N GLY A 118 2.17 -14.41 -3.83
CA GLY A 118 3.51 -14.11 -4.32
C GLY A 118 3.50 -13.25 -5.59
N PHE A 119 2.64 -13.60 -6.55
CA PHE A 119 2.49 -12.86 -7.80
C PHE A 119 1.99 -11.43 -7.56
N LEU A 120 0.99 -11.23 -6.70
CA LEU A 120 0.49 -9.90 -6.36
C LEU A 120 1.50 -9.09 -5.58
N SER A 121 2.25 -9.72 -4.68
CA SER A 121 3.33 -9.05 -3.96
C SER A 121 4.40 -8.54 -4.92
N LEU A 122 4.69 -9.29 -5.98
CA LEU A 122 5.62 -8.87 -7.03
C LEU A 122 5.08 -7.69 -7.83
N ILE A 123 3.80 -7.73 -8.22
CA ILE A 123 3.13 -6.59 -8.88
C ILE A 123 3.13 -5.35 -7.97
N ASN A 124 2.74 -5.51 -6.69
CA ASN A 124 2.73 -4.41 -5.72
C ASN A 124 4.13 -3.82 -5.53
N TYR A 125 5.17 -4.66 -5.46
CA TYR A 125 6.55 -4.19 -5.43
C TYR A 125 6.92 -3.38 -6.67
N GLN A 126 6.56 -3.85 -7.87
CA GLN A 126 6.80 -3.10 -9.12
C GLN A 126 6.05 -1.76 -9.12
N ILE A 127 4.79 -1.73 -8.68
CA ILE A 127 4.01 -0.50 -8.55
C ILE A 127 4.67 0.46 -7.57
N GLN A 128 5.09 0.00 -6.39
CA GLN A 128 5.77 0.86 -5.41
C GLN A 128 7.07 1.44 -5.94
N VAL A 129 7.88 0.62 -6.63
CA VAL A 129 9.11 1.09 -7.28
C VAL A 129 8.79 2.16 -8.32
N HIS A 130 7.76 1.97 -9.14
CA HIS A 130 7.33 2.95 -10.13
C HIS A 130 6.83 4.25 -9.47
N ARG A 131 5.90 4.16 -8.52
CA ARG A 131 5.35 5.33 -7.82
C ARG A 131 6.45 6.13 -7.11
N ASN A 132 7.44 5.46 -6.52
CA ASN A 132 8.55 6.15 -5.88
C ASN A 132 9.46 6.87 -6.90
N LYS A 133 9.76 6.23 -8.05
CA LYS A 133 10.51 6.89 -9.12
C LYS A 133 9.78 8.14 -9.63
N VAL A 134 8.47 8.04 -9.84
CA VAL A 134 7.62 9.16 -10.22
C VAL A 134 7.66 10.26 -9.17
N PHE A 135 7.39 9.93 -7.91
CA PHE A 135 7.44 10.86 -6.79
C PHE A 135 8.77 11.61 -6.73
N LYS A 136 9.90 10.90 -6.76
CA LYS A 136 11.24 11.50 -6.70
C LYS A 136 11.52 12.41 -7.88
N ARG A 137 11.04 12.05 -9.08
CA ARG A 137 11.16 12.91 -10.26
C ARG A 137 10.38 14.20 -10.11
N ILE A 138 9.08 14.10 -9.77
CA ILE A 138 8.20 15.27 -9.57
C ILE A 138 8.77 16.15 -8.46
N ALA A 139 9.15 15.56 -7.32
CA ALA A 139 9.76 16.28 -6.22
C ALA A 139 11.05 16.99 -6.67
N SER A 140 11.90 16.33 -7.46
CA SER A 140 13.12 16.95 -7.97
C SER A 140 12.87 18.15 -8.88
N GLU A 141 11.93 18.03 -9.82
CA GLU A 141 11.61 19.08 -10.78
C GLU A 141 10.99 20.29 -10.07
N GLN A 142 10.02 20.05 -9.18
CA GLN A 142 9.34 21.11 -8.43
C GLN A 142 10.28 21.83 -7.45
N ILE A 143 11.09 21.10 -6.70
CA ILE A 143 11.97 21.68 -5.68
C ILE A 143 13.17 22.37 -6.30
N GLN A 144 13.69 21.89 -7.43
CA GLN A 144 14.75 22.56 -8.15
C GLN A 144 14.34 23.97 -8.59
N SER A 145 13.07 24.16 -8.99
CA SER A 145 12.53 25.49 -9.30
C SER A 145 12.50 26.44 -8.10
N LEU A 146 12.41 25.90 -6.88
CA LEU A 146 12.38 26.65 -5.62
C LEU A 146 13.76 26.84 -4.98
N ASN A 147 14.82 26.27 -5.55
CA ASN A 147 16.15 26.29 -4.95
C ASN A 147 16.65 27.71 -4.64
N SER A 148 16.44 28.66 -5.55
CA SER A 148 16.86 30.06 -5.34
C SER A 148 16.17 30.70 -4.13
N LYS A 149 14.87 30.41 -3.92
CA LYS A 149 14.11 30.90 -2.76
C LYS A 149 14.63 30.28 -1.47
N PHE A 150 14.91 28.98 -1.46
CA PHE A 150 15.52 28.33 -0.30
C PHE A 150 16.91 28.90 0.01
N VAL A 151 17.76 29.11 -1.00
CA VAL A 151 19.07 29.75 -0.81
C VAL A 151 18.94 31.13 -0.18
N GLN A 152 18.02 31.98 -0.67
CA GLN A 152 17.78 33.32 -0.13
C GLN A 152 17.34 33.31 1.34
N GLN A 153 16.53 32.32 1.74
CA GLN A 153 16.04 32.21 3.13
C GLN A 153 17.05 31.55 4.06
N ILE A 154 17.86 30.61 3.57
CA ILE A 154 18.80 29.83 4.41
C ILE A 154 20.14 30.54 4.56
N ALA A 155 20.67 31.18 3.51
CA ALA A 155 21.99 31.82 3.55
C ALA A 155 22.16 32.87 4.68
N PRO A 156 21.13 33.68 5.04
CA PRO A 156 21.24 34.63 6.15
C PRO A 156 21.18 33.98 7.55
N LEU A 157 20.77 32.71 7.66
CA LEU A 157 20.66 31.99 8.93
C LEU A 157 22.05 31.62 9.45
N LYS A 158 22.74 32.58 10.07
CA LYS A 158 24.01 32.32 10.77
C LYS A 158 23.80 31.38 11.96
N ASN A 159 22.72 31.58 12.71
CA ASN A 159 22.27 30.73 13.81
C ASN A 159 20.78 30.44 13.61
N PRO A 160 20.37 29.17 13.47
CA PRO A 160 18.96 28.81 13.32
C PRO A 160 18.17 29.22 14.57
N PRO A 161 17.08 30.01 14.43
CA PRO A 161 16.34 30.52 15.57
C PRO A 161 15.49 29.42 16.21
N ARG A 162 15.56 29.31 17.55
CA ARG A 162 14.76 28.34 18.33
C ARG A 162 13.28 28.72 18.42
N ASN A 163 12.97 29.99 18.21
CA ASN A 163 11.65 30.59 18.19
C ASN A 163 11.62 31.69 17.12
N LYS A 164 10.44 32.09 16.65
CA LYS A 164 10.28 33.18 15.66
C LYS A 164 11.08 32.93 14.37
N VAL A 165 10.89 31.76 13.76
CA VAL A 165 11.41 31.51 12.41
C VAL A 165 10.88 32.58 11.45
N PRO A 166 11.69 33.11 10.52
CA PRO A 166 11.21 34.09 9.56
C PRO A 166 9.95 33.61 8.86
N ILE A 167 8.89 34.43 8.88
CA ILE A 167 7.59 34.08 8.29
C ILE A 167 7.76 33.68 6.82
N THR A 168 8.65 34.35 6.08
CA THR A 168 8.97 34.03 4.69
C THR A 168 9.54 32.62 4.50
N LEU A 169 10.29 32.10 5.48
CA LEU A 169 10.79 30.73 5.46
C LEU A 169 9.69 29.74 5.85
N ASP A 170 8.87 30.08 6.84
CA ASP A 170 7.71 29.26 7.23
C ASP A 170 6.73 29.11 6.07
N ASP A 171 6.36 30.21 5.42
CA ASP A 171 5.49 30.24 4.25
C ASP A 171 6.06 29.41 3.10
N LEU A 172 7.37 29.48 2.85
CA LEU A 172 8.03 28.68 1.83
C LEU A 172 7.91 27.17 2.14
N VAL A 173 8.12 26.78 3.40
CA VAL A 173 7.98 25.39 3.84
C VAL A 173 6.52 24.93 3.78
N GLN A 174 5.58 25.76 4.22
CA GLN A 174 4.15 25.47 4.16
C GLN A 174 3.65 25.33 2.72
N ASN A 175 4.10 26.18 1.81
CA ASN A 175 3.71 26.11 0.40
C ASN A 175 4.16 24.79 -0.24
N VAL A 176 5.33 24.28 0.13
CA VAL A 176 5.77 22.94 -0.30
C VAL A 176 4.93 21.85 0.38
N ASN A 177 4.59 21.98 1.66
CA ASN A 177 3.70 21.02 2.36
C ASN A 177 2.28 20.98 1.80
N LYS A 178 1.82 22.03 1.11
CA LYS A 178 0.49 22.09 0.47
C LYS A 178 0.45 21.37 -0.89
N LEU A 179 1.60 20.95 -1.44
CA LEU A 179 1.63 20.17 -2.66
C LEU A 179 1.00 18.79 -2.42
N SER A 180 0.11 18.34 -3.30
CA SER A 180 -0.66 17.10 -3.11
C SER A 180 0.21 15.85 -2.86
N PHE A 181 1.38 15.82 -3.51
CA PHE A 181 2.35 14.73 -3.42
C PHE A 181 3.28 14.80 -2.20
N VAL A 182 3.24 15.86 -1.41
CA VAL A 182 4.09 16.05 -0.23
C VAL A 182 3.26 15.84 1.03
N GLU A 183 3.68 14.90 1.87
CA GLU A 183 3.13 14.76 3.22
C GLU A 183 3.80 15.76 4.17
N ARG A 184 5.11 15.90 4.05
CA ARG A 184 5.90 16.77 4.93
C ARG A 184 7.25 17.14 4.33
N LEU A 185 7.62 18.40 4.47
CA LEU A 185 8.95 18.93 4.26
C LEU A 185 9.62 19.19 5.62
N THR A 186 10.86 18.74 5.74
CA THR A 186 11.75 19.08 6.85
C THR A 186 13.03 19.69 6.31
N LEU A 187 13.37 20.89 6.76
CA LEU A 187 14.61 21.57 6.46
C LEU A 187 15.66 21.22 7.52
N TYR A 188 16.83 20.77 7.10
CA TYR A 188 18.00 20.58 7.95
C TYR A 188 19.09 21.58 7.59
N VAL A 189 19.69 22.22 8.59
CA VAL A 189 20.81 23.15 8.42
C VAL A 189 21.93 22.78 9.41
N PRO A 190 23.20 23.03 9.07
CA PRO A 190 24.32 22.68 9.93
C PRO A 190 24.35 23.57 11.17
N ASP A 191 24.77 23.03 12.31
CA ASP A 191 25.14 23.86 13.46
C ASP A 191 26.51 24.51 13.19
N PRO A 192 26.65 25.84 13.32
CA PRO A 192 27.91 26.52 13.03
C PRO A 192 29.02 26.23 14.04
N ASN A 193 28.67 25.74 15.24
CA ASN A 193 29.60 25.55 16.35
C ASN A 193 29.86 24.07 16.65
N ASP A 194 28.97 23.17 16.21
CA ASP A 194 29.00 21.75 16.60
C ASP A 194 28.72 20.82 15.42
N ASN A 195 29.78 20.18 14.92
CA ASN A 195 29.73 19.27 13.79
C ASN A 195 28.99 17.94 14.07
N SER A 196 28.61 17.67 15.32
CA SER A 196 27.81 16.51 15.73
C SER A 196 26.32 16.80 15.76
N VAL A 197 25.93 18.04 15.45
CA VAL A 197 24.56 18.52 15.57
C VAL A 197 24.06 19.10 14.26
N ILE A 198 22.78 18.88 14.01
CA ILE A 198 22.03 19.50 12.92
C ILE A 198 20.77 20.16 13.49
N TRP A 199 20.35 21.26 12.88
CA TRP A 199 19.11 21.92 13.19
C TRP A 199 18.03 21.46 12.22
N SER A 200 16.87 21.11 12.71
CA SER A 200 15.72 20.71 11.89
C SER A 200 14.55 21.65 12.07
N TYR A 201 13.89 22.00 10.97
CA TYR A 201 12.65 22.77 10.97
C TYR A 201 11.57 22.07 10.15
N THR A 202 10.38 22.00 10.74
CA THR A 202 9.16 21.52 10.11
C THR A 202 8.04 22.47 10.50
N SER A 203 7.24 22.88 9.53
CA SER A 203 6.04 23.67 9.78
C SER A 203 4.84 22.74 10.04
N TRP A 204 4.10 23.02 11.11
CA TRP A 204 2.97 22.21 11.58
C TRP A 204 1.70 23.06 11.65
N GLY A 205 1.03 23.22 10.51
CA GLY A 205 -0.20 24.01 10.44
C GLY A 205 0.08 25.51 10.43
N ASN A 206 -0.59 26.27 11.30
CA ASN A 206 -0.47 27.73 11.33
C ASN A 206 0.84 28.19 11.97
N TYR A 207 1.33 29.34 11.52
CA TYR A 207 2.54 29.97 12.09
C TYR A 207 2.36 30.29 13.58
N ASP A 208 3.33 29.86 14.40
CA ASP A 208 3.43 30.23 15.81
C ASP A 208 4.84 30.77 16.08
N ASN A 209 4.90 31.95 16.70
CA ASN A 209 6.15 32.62 17.04
C ASN A 209 6.95 31.88 18.14
N LYS A 210 6.36 30.90 18.82
CA LYS A 210 7.03 30.01 19.76
C LYS A 210 7.75 28.86 19.07
N ASN A 211 7.35 28.52 17.85
CA ASN A 211 7.96 27.44 17.09
C ASN A 211 9.27 27.89 16.45
N GLY A 212 10.21 26.96 16.33
CA GLY A 212 11.44 27.19 15.60
C GLY A 212 12.24 25.93 15.36
N PHE A 213 13.53 26.10 15.08
CA PHE A 213 14.40 24.98 14.79
C PHE A 213 14.63 24.14 16.04
N ALA A 214 14.49 22.81 15.89
CA ALA A 214 14.90 21.84 16.88
C ALA A 214 16.37 21.47 16.67
N ARG A 215 17.15 21.44 17.75
CA ARG A 215 18.55 21.00 17.73
C ARG A 215 18.60 19.48 17.89
N LEU A 216 19.20 18.77 16.94
CA LEU A 216 19.27 17.31 16.93
C LEU A 216 20.72 16.85 17.00
N ILE A 217 21.01 15.89 17.87
CA ILE A 217 22.28 15.18 17.89
C ILE A 217 22.26 14.12 16.79
N VAL A 218 23.26 14.15 15.91
CA VAL A 218 23.40 13.22 14.79
C VAL A 218 23.67 11.83 15.33
N SER A 219 22.67 10.96 15.26
CA SER A 219 22.74 9.62 15.81
C SER A 219 22.27 8.56 14.82
N LYS A 220 21.20 8.86 14.08
CA LYS A 220 20.58 7.93 13.13
C LYS A 220 21.32 7.94 11.79
N ASP A 221 21.23 6.84 11.04
CA ASP A 221 21.97 6.72 9.78
C ASP A 221 21.58 7.76 8.73
N PHE A 222 20.30 8.14 8.67
CA PHE A 222 19.89 9.22 7.76
C PHE A 222 20.38 10.60 8.23
N GLU A 223 20.49 10.85 9.54
CA GLU A 223 21.04 12.09 10.09
C GLU A 223 22.54 12.17 9.78
N LYS A 224 23.26 11.05 9.87
CA LYS A 224 24.68 10.95 9.45
C LYS A 224 24.84 11.27 7.97
N ALA A 225 23.97 10.74 7.12
CA ALA A 225 23.97 11.03 5.69
C ALA A 225 23.70 12.52 5.40
N ILE A 226 22.75 13.13 6.12
CA ILE A 226 22.48 14.57 6.04
C ILE A 226 23.70 15.39 6.48
N ALA A 227 24.28 15.07 7.63
CA ALA A 227 25.43 15.78 8.17
C ALA A 227 26.66 15.68 7.25
N GLN A 228 26.89 14.54 6.60
CA GLN A 228 27.92 14.39 5.58
C GLN A 228 27.62 15.22 4.32
N ALA A 229 26.37 15.24 3.85
CA ALA A 229 25.96 16.04 2.71
C ALA A 229 26.14 17.54 2.97
N LEU A 230 25.88 18.00 4.19
CA LEU A 230 26.14 19.37 4.65
C LEU A 230 27.63 19.72 4.71
N LYS A 231 28.53 18.73 4.73
CA LYS A 231 29.99 18.89 4.61
C LYS A 231 30.49 18.79 3.17
N GLY A 232 29.59 18.53 2.22
CA GLY A 232 29.89 18.43 0.79
C GLY A 232 29.87 17.02 0.21
N ASP A 233 29.84 15.97 1.05
CA ASP A 233 29.79 14.58 0.59
C ASP A 233 28.35 14.04 0.56
N SER A 234 27.78 13.96 -0.64
CA SER A 234 26.39 13.49 -0.84
C SER A 234 26.26 11.99 -1.11
N LYS A 235 27.33 11.17 -1.01
CA LYS A 235 27.28 9.74 -1.37
C LYS A 235 26.20 8.97 -0.60
N LEU A 236 26.21 9.05 0.73
CA LEU A 236 25.21 8.35 1.55
C LEU A 236 23.79 8.87 1.31
N LEU A 237 23.65 10.18 1.09
CA LEU A 237 22.36 10.79 0.81
C LEU A 237 21.79 10.31 -0.54
N ASN A 238 22.65 10.16 -1.56
CA ASN A 238 22.28 9.57 -2.84
C ASN A 238 21.89 8.10 -2.70
N THR A 239 22.58 7.33 -1.83
CA THR A 239 22.16 5.96 -1.50
C THR A 239 20.77 5.92 -0.88
N LEU A 240 20.43 6.85 0.03
CA LEU A 240 19.08 6.96 0.59
C LEU A 240 18.05 7.31 -0.48
N ASN A 241 18.37 8.25 -1.37
CA ASN A 241 17.51 8.62 -2.49
C ASN A 241 17.26 7.47 -3.48
N ASN A 242 18.13 6.46 -3.55
CA ASN A 242 17.94 5.30 -4.41
C ASN A 242 17.10 4.17 -3.77
N ARG A 243 16.75 4.28 -2.48
CA ARG A 243 15.90 3.28 -1.80
C ARG A 243 14.45 3.35 -2.25
N THR A 244 13.66 2.33 -1.94
CA THR A 244 12.22 2.26 -2.26
C THR A 244 11.32 3.08 -1.32
N ASP A 245 11.90 3.80 -0.36
CA ASP A 245 11.15 4.69 0.53
C ASP A 245 10.59 5.92 -0.20
N PHE A 246 9.38 6.34 0.17
CA PHE A 246 8.73 7.60 -0.25
C PHE A 246 9.36 8.82 0.44
N LYS A 247 10.68 8.92 0.31
CA LYS A 247 11.47 10.00 0.88
C LYS A 247 12.49 10.44 -0.13
N TRP A 248 12.60 11.75 -0.28
CA TRP A 248 13.60 12.34 -1.15
C TRP A 248 14.35 13.44 -0.41
N TYR A 249 15.67 13.45 -0.58
CA TYR A 249 16.58 14.37 0.06
C TYR A 249 17.24 15.26 -1.00
N TYR A 250 17.14 16.56 -0.84
CA TYR A 250 17.70 17.55 -1.75
C TYR A 250 18.70 18.44 -1.02
N VAL A 251 19.90 18.59 -1.57
CA VAL A 251 20.93 19.46 -1.01
C VAL A 251 20.76 20.85 -1.62
N VAL A 252 20.41 21.83 -0.79
CA VAL A 252 20.35 23.24 -1.18
C VAL A 252 21.77 23.77 -1.20
N ARG A 253 22.24 24.24 -2.36
CA ARG A 253 23.60 24.75 -2.56
C ARG A 253 23.58 26.23 -2.92
N ASN A 254 24.55 26.98 -2.40
CA ASN A 254 24.75 28.38 -2.79
C ASN A 254 25.34 28.48 -4.21
N GLN A 255 25.53 29.71 -4.70
CA GLN A 255 26.14 29.97 -6.02
C GLN A 255 27.55 29.41 -6.19
N GLN A 256 28.27 29.18 -5.08
CA GLN A 256 29.64 28.61 -5.06
C GLN A 256 29.61 27.07 -4.96
N GLY A 257 28.43 26.43 -5.00
CA GLY A 257 28.26 24.99 -4.86
C GLY A 257 28.37 24.46 -3.43
N LYS A 258 28.56 25.33 -2.43
CA LYS A 258 28.63 24.96 -1.01
C LYS A 258 27.23 24.60 -0.49
N PRO A 259 27.06 23.46 0.19
CA PRO A 259 25.79 23.10 0.81
C PRO A 259 25.42 24.08 1.94
N LEU A 260 24.18 24.55 1.92
CA LEU A 260 23.58 25.41 2.95
C LEU A 260 22.59 24.66 3.84
N GLY A 261 21.90 23.68 3.26
CA GLY A 261 20.86 22.93 3.93
C GLY A 261 20.52 21.66 3.16
N VAL A 262 19.78 20.76 3.81
CA VAL A 262 19.17 19.59 3.19
C VAL A 262 17.68 19.63 3.42
N LEU A 263 16.91 19.52 2.35
CA LEU A 263 15.46 19.34 2.39
C LEU A 263 15.18 17.85 2.39
N ARG A 264 14.42 17.35 3.37
CA ARG A 264 13.81 16.02 3.35
C ARG A 264 12.33 16.18 3.04
N ILE A 265 11.90 15.55 1.97
CA ILE A 265 10.52 15.55 1.51
C ILE A 265 9.99 14.14 1.69
N ASP A 266 9.05 13.99 2.62
CA ASP A 266 8.27 12.79 2.82
C ASP A 266 7.06 12.86 1.88
N GLY A 267 6.93 11.87 1.00
CA GLY A 267 5.89 11.83 -0.04
C GLY A 267 4.55 11.32 0.50
N ASN A 268 3.46 11.90 0.03
CA ASN A 268 2.11 11.47 0.38
C ASN A 268 1.80 10.09 -0.23
N GLN A 269 1.73 9.07 0.62
CA GLN A 269 1.47 7.69 0.18
C GLN A 269 0.06 7.47 -0.38
N ARG A 270 -0.87 8.41 -0.17
CA ARG A 270 -2.24 8.34 -0.69
C ARG A 270 -2.38 8.93 -2.09
N GLU A 271 -1.36 9.66 -2.56
CA GLU A 271 -1.38 10.28 -3.87
C GLU A 271 -1.25 9.21 -4.98
N ASN A 272 -2.10 9.31 -5.99
CA ASN A 272 -2.11 8.38 -7.11
C ASN A 272 -1.02 8.77 -8.13
N PHE A 273 0.17 8.20 -7.96
CA PHE A 273 1.27 8.36 -8.92
C PHE A 273 1.19 7.39 -10.12
N ARG A 274 0.17 6.52 -10.20
CA ARG A 274 0.12 5.45 -11.20
C ARG A 274 -0.17 5.95 -12.61
N GLU A 275 -0.90 7.06 -12.72
CA GLU A 275 -1.29 7.66 -14.01
C GLU A 275 -0.21 8.57 -14.60
N TYR A 276 0.83 8.87 -13.82
CA TYR A 276 1.96 9.68 -14.29
C TYR A 276 2.86 8.84 -15.18
N SER A 277 2.60 8.92 -16.48
CA SER A 277 3.57 8.51 -17.49
C SER A 277 4.86 9.29 -17.30
N LEU A 278 5.94 8.58 -16.95
CA LEU A 278 7.29 9.08 -17.08
C LEU A 278 7.57 9.20 -18.58
N GLY A 279 7.08 10.27 -19.21
CA GLY A 279 7.18 10.49 -20.64
C GLY A 279 8.59 10.16 -21.12
N SER A 280 8.67 9.26 -22.11
CA SER A 280 9.82 9.17 -22.99
C SER A 280 10.07 10.57 -23.52
N ARG A 281 11.22 11.15 -23.16
CA ARG A 281 11.69 12.40 -23.76
C ARG A 281 11.61 12.25 -25.28
N SER A 282 10.84 13.12 -25.93
CA SER A 282 11.13 13.58 -27.30
C SER A 282 12.29 14.56 -27.24
#